data_AF-A0AAE6B7L5-F1
#
_entry.id   AF-A0AAE6B7L5-F1
#
_cell.length_a   1.000
_cell.length_b   1.000
_cell.length_c   1.000
_cell.angle_alpha   90.00
_cell.angle_beta   90.00
_cell.angle_gamma   90.00
#
_symmetry.space_group_name_H-M   'P 1'
#
loop_
_entity.id
_entity.type
_entity.pdbx_description
1 polymer ?
#
loop_
_entity_poly.entity_id
_entity_poly.type
_entity_poly.pdbx_seq_one_letter_code
_entity_poly.pdbx_strand_id
1 'polypeptide(L)'
;MEQARKTVAAIPTPIRMIMVKDFQAAEDKFRTYASKHGELPTEVTEFIDKVSRDTFGITADDTTFRFPDEYYSLREEDEKHWQITKQSVEHDAWYRTSSLDIDQTVQFLLSLKLDFRHPDGRPMSVTKLFSRQGEAAMRGKMGKIPDHTVVSVESWSNKLGADVEKWRSMKRKKHFS
;
A
#
# COMPACT_ATOMS: atom_id res chain seq x y z
N MET A 1 -30.48 -22.66 34.86
CA MET A 1 -30.60 -21.94 33.56
C MET A 1 -29.39 -21.03 33.43
N GLU A 2 -28.34 -21.51 32.78
CA GLU A 2 -27.06 -20.81 32.67
C GLU A 2 -26.94 -20.30 31.23
N GLN A 3 -27.09 -18.98 31.06
CA GLN A 3 -26.97 -18.35 29.75
C GLN A 3 -25.49 -18.27 29.36
N ALA A 4 -25.09 -19.10 28.40
CA ALA A 4 -23.80 -19.01 27.74
C ALA A 4 -23.65 -17.62 27.09
N ARG A 5 -22.75 -16.80 27.63
CA ARG A 5 -22.29 -15.56 27.00
C ARG A 5 -21.63 -15.93 25.68
N LYS A 6 -22.31 -15.67 24.56
CA LYS A 6 -21.69 -15.63 23.23
C LYS A 6 -20.59 -14.58 23.27
N THR A 7 -19.34 -15.03 23.25
CA THR A 7 -18.17 -14.17 23.01
C THR A 7 -18.34 -13.57 21.62
N VAL A 8 -18.69 -12.29 21.54
CA VAL A 8 -18.68 -11.55 20.29
C VAL A 8 -17.22 -11.52 19.84
N ALA A 9 -16.89 -12.22 18.76
CA ALA A 9 -15.55 -12.20 18.19
C ALA A 9 -15.18 -10.73 17.92
N ALA A 10 -14.09 -10.26 18.54
CA ALA A 10 -13.63 -8.89 18.38
C ALA A 10 -13.39 -8.64 16.89
N ILE A 11 -13.99 -7.57 16.36
CA ILE A 11 -13.75 -7.15 14.97
C ILE A 11 -12.25 -6.91 14.83
N PRO A 12 -11.56 -7.54 13.86
CA PRO A 12 -10.13 -7.33 13.67
C PRO A 12 -9.86 -5.84 13.47
N THR A 13 -8.94 -5.29 14.28
CA THR A 13 -8.48 -3.91 14.14
C THR A 13 -7.74 -3.77 12.81
N PRO A 14 -7.99 -2.72 12.01
CA PRO A 14 -7.25 -2.50 10.77
C PRO A 14 -5.73 -2.47 10.98
N ILE A 15 -4.99 -3.03 10.03
CA ILE A 15 -3.54 -2.99 9.98
C ILE A 15 -3.12 -1.56 9.61
N ARG A 16 -2.43 -0.90 10.53
CA ARG A 16 -1.86 0.44 10.28
C ARG A 16 -0.65 0.28 9.37
N MET A 17 -0.81 0.56 8.07
CA MET A 17 0.24 0.33 7.08
C MET A 17 1.48 1.18 7.33
N ILE A 18 1.31 2.40 7.85
CA ILE A 18 2.43 3.25 8.28
C ILE A 18 3.32 2.59 9.35
N MET A 19 2.79 1.64 10.12
CA MET A 19 3.52 0.90 11.14
C MET A 19 4.10 -0.42 10.62
N VAL A 20 3.73 -0.84 9.41
CA VAL A 20 4.34 -1.98 8.73
C VAL A 20 5.76 -1.57 8.33
N LYS A 21 6.68 -2.53 8.42
CA LYS A 21 8.08 -2.35 8.04
C LYS A 21 8.21 -1.64 6.69
N ASP A 22 9.12 -0.67 6.63
CA ASP A 22 9.52 0.06 5.44
C ASP A 22 8.43 0.92 4.75
N PHE A 23 7.16 0.89 5.18
CA PHE A 23 6.10 1.75 4.60
C PHE A 23 6.30 3.24 4.88
N GLN A 24 6.73 3.61 6.08
CA GLN A 24 7.09 5.00 6.39
C GLN A 24 8.27 5.46 5.51
N ALA A 25 9.28 4.60 5.33
CA ALA A 25 10.42 4.90 4.47
C ALA A 25 10.00 5.04 3.00
N ALA A 26 9.07 4.22 2.52
CA ALA A 26 8.51 4.33 1.17
C ALA A 26 7.78 5.66 0.98
N GLU A 27 6.97 6.07 1.96
CA GLU A 27 6.30 7.38 1.96
C GLU A 27 7.29 8.53 1.90
N ASP A 28 8.34 8.49 2.74
CA ASP A 28 9.35 9.56 2.80
C ASP A 28 10.16 9.65 1.51
N LYS A 29 10.57 8.50 0.94
CA LYS A 29 11.23 8.45 -0.37
C LYS A 29 10.30 9.01 -1.45
N PHE A 30 9.07 8.54 -1.54
CA PHE A 30 8.13 8.99 -2.56
C PHE A 30 7.91 10.51 -2.51
N ARG A 31 7.64 11.08 -1.33
CA ARG A 31 7.42 12.52 -1.18
C ARG A 31 8.64 13.36 -1.55
N THR A 32 9.85 12.84 -1.31
CA THR A 32 11.10 13.51 -1.66
C THR A 32 11.30 13.62 -3.18
N TYR A 33 10.91 12.58 -3.93
CA TYR A 33 11.14 12.51 -5.37
C TYR A 33 9.94 12.98 -6.21
N ALA A 34 8.72 12.59 -5.86
CA ALA A 34 7.50 12.95 -6.60
C ALA A 34 7.24 14.47 -6.61
N SER A 35 7.76 15.20 -5.62
CA SER A 35 7.66 16.67 -5.58
C SER A 35 8.62 17.38 -6.55
N LYS A 36 9.59 16.67 -7.14
CA LYS A 36 10.69 17.26 -7.93
C LYS A 36 10.80 16.70 -9.34
N HIS A 37 10.25 15.52 -9.61
CA HIS A 37 10.43 14.79 -10.86
C HIS A 37 9.12 14.12 -11.28
N GLY A 38 8.80 14.17 -12.58
CA GLY A 38 7.56 13.60 -13.13
C GLY A 38 7.51 12.07 -13.05
N GLU A 39 8.65 11.41 -13.22
CA GLU A 39 8.81 9.96 -13.05
C GLU A 39 9.64 9.65 -11.80
N LEU A 40 9.30 8.55 -11.12
CA LEU A 40 10.08 8.08 -9.98
C LEU A 40 11.40 7.47 -10.45
N PRO A 41 12.54 7.78 -9.79
CA PRO A 41 13.80 7.09 -10.08
C PRO A 41 13.69 5.58 -9.88
N THR A 42 14.43 4.81 -10.67
CA THR A 42 14.45 3.33 -10.62
C THR A 42 14.67 2.80 -9.20
N GLU A 43 15.60 3.37 -8.44
CA GLU A 43 15.87 2.96 -7.06
C GLU A 43 14.64 3.09 -6.14
N VAL A 44 13.80 4.10 -6.36
CA VAL A 44 12.58 4.32 -5.58
C VAL A 44 11.53 3.28 -5.97
N THR A 45 11.37 3.02 -7.27
CA THR A 45 10.45 2.00 -7.78
C THR A 45 10.84 0.60 -7.30
N GLU A 46 12.12 0.22 -7.39
CA GLU A 46 12.64 -1.04 -6.87
C GLU A 46 12.44 -1.18 -5.35
N PHE A 47 12.61 -0.08 -4.61
CA PHE A 47 12.33 -0.06 -3.18
C PHE A 47 10.85 -0.29 -2.88
N ILE A 48 9.93 0.37 -3.61
CA ILE A 48 8.49 0.16 -3.48
C ILE A 48 8.13 -1.30 -3.76
N ASP A 49 8.66 -1.87 -4.84
CA ASP A 49 8.42 -3.28 -5.20
C ASP A 49 8.95 -4.24 -4.13
N LYS A 50 10.12 -3.95 -3.54
CA LYS A 50 10.64 -4.72 -2.42
C LYS A 50 9.69 -4.67 -1.22
N VAL A 51 9.23 -3.47 -0.82
CA VAL A 51 8.28 -3.31 0.31
C VAL A 51 6.99 -4.08 0.02
N SER A 52 6.49 -4.01 -1.21
CA SER A 52 5.31 -4.73 -1.65
C SER A 52 5.50 -6.24 -1.57
N ARG A 53 6.62 -6.76 -2.07
CA ARG A 53 6.95 -8.19 -2.05
C ARG A 53 7.10 -8.72 -0.63
N ASP A 54 7.79 -7.98 0.24
CA ASP A 54 8.01 -8.41 1.63
C ASP A 54 6.68 -8.48 2.40
N THR A 55 5.78 -7.52 2.14
CA THR A 55 4.51 -7.35 2.85
C THR A 55 3.39 -8.22 2.30
N PHE A 56 3.15 -8.12 0.99
CA PHE A 56 2.04 -8.76 0.28
C PHE A 56 2.46 -9.98 -0.53
N GLY A 57 3.76 -10.24 -0.71
CA GLY A 57 4.25 -11.35 -1.52
C GLY A 57 4.14 -11.14 -3.04
N ILE A 58 3.71 -9.94 -3.48
CA ILE A 58 3.47 -9.56 -4.87
C ILE A 58 3.86 -8.10 -5.12
N THR A 59 4.07 -7.71 -6.37
CA THR A 59 4.46 -6.36 -6.82
C THR A 59 3.41 -5.68 -7.70
N ALA A 60 3.71 -4.49 -8.23
CA ALA A 60 2.90 -3.80 -9.25
C ALA A 60 2.61 -4.68 -10.46
N ASP A 61 3.66 -5.32 -10.99
CA ASP A 61 3.62 -6.16 -12.16
C ASP A 61 2.64 -7.34 -12.05
N ASP A 62 2.55 -7.96 -10.87
CA ASP A 62 1.64 -9.09 -10.63
C ASP A 62 0.16 -8.68 -10.73
N THR A 63 -0.14 -7.38 -10.60
CA THR A 63 -1.49 -6.81 -10.59
C THR A 63 -1.78 -5.93 -11.80
N THR A 64 -0.90 -5.95 -12.80
CA THR A 64 -0.99 -5.12 -14.01
C THR A 64 -1.18 -6.02 -15.23
N PHE A 65 -2.08 -5.60 -16.13
CA PHE A 65 -2.26 -6.32 -17.38
C PHE A 65 -1.01 -6.15 -18.24
N ARG A 66 -0.38 -7.26 -18.64
CA ARG A 66 0.75 -7.24 -19.57
C ARG A 66 0.23 -7.38 -20.98
N PHE A 67 0.34 -6.29 -21.75
CA PHE A 67 0.02 -6.33 -23.17
C PHE A 67 1.01 -7.26 -23.89
N PRO A 68 0.53 -8.16 -24.77
CA PRO A 68 1.40 -8.92 -25.65
C PRO A 68 2.22 -7.99 -26.54
N ASP A 69 3.48 -8.32 -26.84
CA ASP A 69 4.37 -7.46 -27.65
C ASP A 69 3.76 -7.05 -29.00
N GLU A 70 3.02 -7.98 -29.62
CA GLU A 70 2.31 -7.77 -30.87
C GLU A 70 1.23 -6.69 -30.80
N TYR A 71 0.66 -6.40 -29.62
CA TYR A 71 -0.41 -5.40 -29.44
C TYR A 71 -0.01 -4.03 -30.00
N TYR A 72 1.23 -3.60 -29.74
CA TYR A 72 1.73 -2.29 -30.16
C TYR A 72 1.93 -2.15 -31.67
N SER A 73 1.87 -3.26 -32.41
CA SER A 73 1.96 -3.28 -33.87
C SER A 73 0.60 -3.36 -34.57
N LEU A 74 -0.47 -3.66 -33.83
CA LEU A 74 -1.82 -3.74 -34.36
C LEU A 74 -2.40 -2.34 -34.56
N ARG A 75 -3.27 -2.20 -35.56
CA ARG A 75 -4.07 -0.98 -35.74
C ARG A 75 -5.27 -1.02 -34.82
N GLU A 76 -5.74 0.14 -34.38
CA GLU A 76 -6.94 0.23 -33.54
C GLU A 76 -8.19 -0.39 -34.18
N GLU A 77 -8.22 -0.45 -35.52
CA GLU A 77 -9.31 -1.04 -36.30
C GLU A 77 -9.29 -2.58 -36.30
N ASP A 78 -8.15 -3.20 -35.95
CA ASP A 78 -7.99 -4.65 -35.99
C ASP A 78 -8.80 -5.32 -34.88
N GLU A 79 -9.53 -6.40 -35.21
CA GLU A 79 -10.32 -7.15 -34.23
C GLU A 79 -9.45 -7.64 -33.05
N LYS A 80 -8.22 -8.07 -33.34
CA LYS A 80 -7.25 -8.51 -32.32
C LYS A 80 -6.86 -7.38 -31.36
N HIS A 81 -6.76 -6.13 -31.84
CA HIS A 81 -6.51 -4.97 -30.99
C HIS A 81 -7.67 -4.79 -30.01
N TRP A 82 -8.91 -4.77 -30.51
CA TRP A 82 -10.11 -4.66 -29.68
C TRP A 82 -10.23 -5.77 -28.63
N GLN A 83 -9.91 -7.01 -28.99
CA GLN A 83 -9.95 -8.14 -28.06
C GLN A 83 -8.94 -7.98 -26.92
N ILE A 84 -7.71 -7.57 -27.20
CA ILE A 84 -6.68 -7.34 -26.17
C ILE A 84 -7.06 -6.14 -25.28
N THR A 85 -7.54 -5.03 -25.87
CA THR A 85 -8.01 -3.87 -25.10
C THR A 85 -9.16 -4.27 -24.16
N LYS A 86 -10.12 -5.07 -24.65
CA LYS A 86 -11.22 -5.59 -23.82
C LYS A 86 -10.71 -6.43 -22.65
N GLN A 87 -9.75 -7.33 -22.88
CA GLN A 87 -9.14 -8.11 -21.80
C GLN A 87 -8.45 -7.23 -20.76
N SER A 88 -7.75 -6.17 -21.19
CA SER A 88 -7.14 -5.20 -20.28
C SER A 88 -8.18 -4.49 -19.41
N VAL A 89 -9.31 -4.08 -19.99
CA VAL A 89 -10.40 -3.42 -19.26
C VAL A 89 -11.05 -4.39 -18.26
N GLU A 90 -11.30 -5.64 -18.67
CA GLU A 90 -11.85 -6.68 -17.81
C GLU A 90 -10.91 -7.02 -16.64
N HIS A 91 -9.60 -7.05 -16.90
CA HIS A 91 -8.59 -7.23 -15.87
C HIS A 91 -8.59 -6.06 -14.88
N ASP A 92 -8.63 -4.81 -15.35
CA ASP A 92 -8.63 -3.64 -14.47
C ASP A 92 -9.90 -3.54 -13.60
N ALA A 93 -11.03 -4.06 -14.10
CA ALA A 93 -12.27 -4.18 -13.33
C ALA A 93 -12.16 -5.15 -12.13
N TRP A 94 -11.12 -6.01 -12.08
CA TRP A 94 -10.88 -6.87 -10.92
C TRP A 94 -10.44 -6.11 -9.68
N TYR A 95 -9.88 -4.90 -9.86
CA TYR A 95 -9.33 -4.08 -8.81
C TYR A 95 -10.16 -2.81 -8.68
N ARG A 96 -11.02 -2.72 -7.67
CA ARG A 96 -11.84 -1.51 -7.45
C ARG A 96 -10.97 -0.28 -7.26
N THR A 97 -9.79 -0.45 -6.66
CA THR A 97 -8.81 0.63 -6.46
C THR A 97 -8.28 1.25 -7.76
N SER A 98 -8.45 0.61 -8.92
CA SER A 98 -8.00 1.14 -10.22
C SER A 98 -8.69 2.46 -10.57
N SER A 99 -9.99 2.58 -10.30
CA SER A 99 -10.83 3.72 -10.70
C SER A 99 -11.07 4.75 -9.60
N LEU A 100 -10.53 4.54 -8.40
CA LEU A 100 -10.75 5.44 -7.24
C LEU A 100 -9.66 6.50 -7.15
N ASP A 101 -10.04 7.70 -6.72
CA ASP A 101 -9.08 8.70 -6.26
C ASP A 101 -8.39 8.26 -4.94
N ILE A 102 -7.41 9.02 -4.47
CA ILE A 102 -6.62 8.62 -3.30
C ILE A 102 -7.45 8.52 -2.01
N ASP A 103 -8.39 9.45 -1.78
CA ASP A 103 -9.23 9.47 -0.58
C ASP A 103 -10.20 8.28 -0.57
N GLN A 104 -10.86 8.05 -1.70
CA GLN A 104 -11.73 6.89 -1.92
C GLN A 104 -10.95 5.58 -1.80
N THR A 105 -9.73 5.52 -2.32
CA THR A 105 -8.84 4.36 -2.22
C THR A 105 -8.55 4.05 -0.75
N VAL A 106 -8.17 5.05 0.05
CA VAL A 106 -7.93 4.87 1.49
C VAL A 106 -9.18 4.34 2.21
N GLN A 107 -10.35 4.90 1.95
CA GLN A 107 -11.59 4.44 2.59
C GLN A 107 -11.94 3.00 2.20
N PHE A 108 -11.75 2.65 0.92
CA PHE A 108 -11.99 1.30 0.45
C PHE A 108 -11.00 0.30 1.08
N LEU A 109 -9.71 0.60 1.09
CA LEU A 109 -8.69 -0.26 1.73
C LEU A 109 -8.94 -0.39 3.24
N LEU A 110 -9.40 0.67 3.91
CA LEU A 110 -9.78 0.62 5.32
C LEU A 110 -10.95 -0.36 5.56
N SER A 111 -11.92 -0.41 4.64
CA SER A 111 -13.00 -1.41 4.69
C SER A 111 -12.48 -2.85 4.56
N LEU A 112 -11.36 -3.01 3.84
CA LEU A 112 -10.59 -4.26 3.75
C LEU A 112 -9.59 -4.44 4.89
N LYS A 113 -9.64 -3.65 5.95
CA LYS A 113 -8.75 -3.70 7.13
C LYS A 113 -7.29 -3.30 6.87
N LEU A 114 -7.00 -2.57 5.79
CA LEU A 114 -5.70 -1.92 5.57
C LEU A 114 -5.84 -0.40 5.74
N ASP A 115 -5.18 0.16 6.76
CA ASP A 115 -5.25 1.57 7.08
C ASP A 115 -3.99 2.31 6.61
N PHE A 116 -4.11 2.97 5.45
CA PHE A 116 -3.09 3.80 4.81
C PHE A 116 -3.13 5.27 5.26
N ARG A 117 -3.60 5.56 6.48
CA ARG A 117 -3.62 6.93 7.02
C ARG A 117 -2.47 7.19 7.98
N HIS A 118 -1.96 8.41 7.91
CA HIS A 118 -1.11 9.00 8.94
C HIS A 118 -1.87 9.11 10.28
N PRO A 119 -1.16 9.33 11.41
CA PRO A 119 -1.79 9.51 12.72
C PRO A 119 -2.77 10.69 12.79
N ASP A 120 -2.58 11.69 11.94
CA ASP A 120 -3.47 12.85 11.79
C ASP A 120 -4.67 12.60 10.85
N GLY A 121 -4.81 11.39 10.32
CA GLY A 121 -5.92 10.98 9.47
C GLY A 121 -5.73 11.21 7.97
N ARG A 122 -4.65 11.90 7.55
CA ARG A 122 -4.39 12.14 6.12
C ARG A 122 -3.97 10.85 5.39
N PRO A 123 -4.36 10.66 4.12
CA PRO A 123 -3.83 9.59 3.27
C PRO A 123 -2.30 9.63 3.17
N MET A 124 -1.67 8.46 3.15
CA MET A 124 -0.30 8.31 2.69
C MET A 124 -0.23 8.51 1.18
N SER A 125 0.76 9.26 0.71
CA SER A 125 0.97 9.54 -0.71
C SER A 125 1.22 8.26 -1.52
N VAL A 126 1.86 7.25 -0.91
CA VAL A 126 2.13 5.96 -1.57
C VAL A 126 0.91 5.05 -1.70
N THR A 127 -0.26 5.44 -1.18
CA THR A 127 -1.46 4.57 -1.15
C THR A 127 -1.75 3.96 -2.52
N LYS A 128 -1.72 4.75 -3.60
CA LYS A 128 -2.04 4.26 -4.94
C LYS A 128 -1.04 3.22 -5.44
N LEU A 129 0.22 3.32 -5.04
CA LEU A 129 1.30 2.41 -5.45
C LEU A 129 1.13 1.00 -4.86
N PHE A 130 0.52 0.89 -3.68
CA PHE A 130 0.28 -0.38 -2.99
C PHE A 130 -1.18 -0.87 -3.06
N SER A 131 -2.07 -0.07 -3.65
CA SER A 131 -3.52 -0.27 -3.53
C SER A 131 -4.01 -1.57 -4.16
N ARG A 132 -3.50 -1.93 -5.35
CA ARG A 132 -3.88 -3.16 -6.05
C ARG A 132 -3.35 -4.40 -5.33
N GLN A 133 -2.13 -4.37 -4.78
CA GLN A 133 -1.53 -5.49 -4.06
C GLN A 133 -2.26 -5.72 -2.74
N GLY A 134 -2.54 -4.63 -2.00
CA GLY A 134 -3.35 -4.69 -0.79
C GLY A 134 -4.75 -5.23 -1.07
N GLU A 135 -5.42 -4.75 -2.12
CA GLU A 135 -6.74 -5.27 -2.53
C GLU A 135 -6.68 -6.76 -2.90
N ALA A 136 -5.70 -7.16 -3.71
CA ALA A 136 -5.52 -8.55 -4.14
C ALA A 136 -5.33 -9.50 -2.96
N ALA A 137 -4.45 -9.11 -2.03
CA ALA A 137 -4.15 -9.86 -0.81
C ALA A 137 -5.38 -9.99 0.09
N MET A 138 -6.07 -8.89 0.36
CA MET A 138 -7.24 -8.90 1.26
C MET A 138 -8.47 -9.60 0.66
N ARG A 139 -8.57 -9.65 -0.67
CA ARG A 139 -9.62 -10.41 -1.37
C ARG A 139 -9.26 -11.88 -1.61
N GLY A 140 -8.08 -12.33 -1.18
CA GLY A 140 -7.61 -13.71 -1.39
C GLY A 140 -7.40 -14.07 -2.86
N LYS A 141 -7.16 -13.08 -3.73
CA LYS A 141 -6.91 -13.31 -5.15
C LYS A 141 -5.45 -13.70 -5.40
N MET A 142 -4.52 -12.93 -4.84
CA MET A 142 -3.07 -13.10 -5.01
C MET A 142 -2.34 -12.57 -3.78
N GLY A 143 -1.11 -13.05 -3.56
CA GLY A 143 -0.27 -12.59 -2.44
C GLY A 143 -0.70 -13.14 -1.08
N LYS A 144 -0.22 -12.49 -0.02
CA LYS A 144 -0.47 -12.83 1.38
C LYS A 144 -1.00 -11.62 2.15
N ILE A 145 -1.88 -11.89 3.12
CA ILE A 145 -2.36 -10.87 4.05
C ILE A 145 -1.19 -10.48 4.98
N PRO A 146 -0.90 -9.18 5.17
CA PRO A 146 0.15 -8.76 6.09
C PRO A 146 -0.16 -9.17 7.54
N ASP A 147 0.86 -9.62 8.26
CA ASP A 147 0.70 -10.15 9.62
C ASP A 147 0.57 -9.03 10.66
N HIS A 148 -0.53 -9.05 11.43
CA HIS A 148 -0.79 -8.12 12.53
C HIS A 148 0.27 -8.17 13.64
N THR A 149 0.93 -9.31 13.85
CA THR A 149 1.86 -9.53 14.97
C THR A 149 3.23 -8.89 14.71
N VAL A 150 3.74 -8.98 13.47
CA VAL A 150 4.98 -8.32 13.01
C VAL A 150 4.85 -6.81 13.11
N VAL A 151 3.67 -6.27 12.75
CA VAL A 151 3.38 -4.85 12.89
C VAL A 151 3.48 -4.43 14.35
N SER A 152 3.05 -5.22 15.32
CA SER A 152 3.07 -4.82 16.74
C SER A 152 4.49 -4.70 17.33
N VAL A 153 5.45 -5.56 17.01
CA VAL A 153 6.78 -5.52 17.65
C VAL A 153 7.70 -4.49 16.99
N GLU A 154 7.77 -4.50 15.66
CA GLU A 154 8.58 -3.52 14.92
C GLU A 154 8.01 -2.10 15.06
N SER A 155 6.68 -1.93 15.14
CA SER A 155 6.07 -0.60 15.38
C SER A 155 6.45 0.02 16.71
N TRP A 156 6.50 -0.79 17.78
CA TRP A 156 6.93 -0.33 19.09
C TRP A 156 8.41 0.03 19.11
N SER A 157 9.26 -0.80 18.48
CA SER A 157 10.70 -0.50 18.34
C SER A 157 10.94 0.79 17.54
N ASN A 158 10.23 0.98 16.43
CA ASN A 158 10.36 2.18 15.59
C ASN A 158 9.81 3.43 16.29
N LYS A 159 8.69 3.31 17.01
CA LYS A 159 8.13 4.41 17.81
C LYS A 159 9.09 4.83 18.93
N LEU A 160 9.68 3.86 19.63
CA LEU A 160 10.70 4.13 20.66
C LEU A 160 11.93 4.81 20.04
N GLY A 161 12.38 4.37 18.87
CA GLY A 161 13.47 5.03 18.13
C GLY A 161 13.15 6.49 17.82
N ALA A 162 11.97 6.76 17.24
CA ALA A 162 11.53 8.11 16.91
C ALA A 162 11.38 9.02 18.16
N ASP A 163 10.86 8.48 19.27
CA ASP A 163 10.73 9.21 20.54
C ASP A 163 12.10 9.53 21.16
N VAL A 164 13.09 8.63 21.03
CA VAL A 164 14.47 8.86 21.45
C VAL A 164 15.13 9.96 20.61
N GLU A 165 14.97 9.95 19.28
CA GLU A 165 15.49 10.99 18.38
C GLU A 165 14.89 12.38 18.71
N LYS A 166 13.58 12.40 18.97
CA LYS A 166 12.83 13.61 19.35
C LYS A 166 13.30 14.15 20.71
N TRP A 167 13.55 13.28 21.69
CA TRP A 167 14.10 13.68 22.98
C TRP A 167 15.55 14.19 22.86
N ARG A 168 16.40 13.54 22.06
CA ARG A 168 17.78 13.98 21.79
C ARG A 168 17.83 15.37 21.14
N SER A 169 16.97 15.63 20.16
CA SER A 169 16.89 16.95 19.52
C SER A 169 16.38 18.05 20.46
N MET A 170 15.45 17.75 21.37
CA MET A 170 15.01 18.67 22.42
C MET A 170 16.12 18.98 23.44
N LYS A 171 16.90 17.98 23.85
CA LYS A 171 18.05 18.20 24.75
C LYS A 171 19.15 19.04 24.12
N ARG A 172 19.44 18.88 22.82
CA ARG A 172 20.41 19.72 22.10
C ARG A 172 19.96 21.19 22.04
N LYS A 173 18.66 21.46 21.87
CA LYS A 173 18.12 22.83 21.87
C LYS A 173 18.20 23.52 23.24
N LYS A 174 18.09 22.77 24.35
CA LYS A 174 18.22 23.31 25.71
C LYS A 174 19.66 23.62 26.15
N HIS A 175 20.67 23.08 25.47
CA HIS A 175 22.08 23.32 25.80
C HIS A 175 22.73 24.46 25.00
N PHE A 176 22.01 25.04 24.03
CA PHE A 176 22.46 26.14 23.18
C PHE A 176 21.63 27.43 23.36
N SER A 177 20.80 27.50 24.41
CA SER A 177 20.05 28.70 24.81
C SER A 177 20.52 29.22 26.15
#